data_AF-A0A554GWY2-F1
#
_entry.id   AF-A0A554GWY2-F1
#
_cell.length_a   1.000
_cell.length_b   1.000
_cell.length_c   1.000
_cell.angle_alpha   90.00
_cell.angle_beta   90.00
_cell.angle_gamma   90.00
#
_symmetry.space_group_name_H-M   'P 1'
#
loop_
_entity.id
_entity.type
_entity.pdbx_description
1 polymer ?
#
loop_
_entity_poly.entity_id
_entity_poly.type
_entity_poly.pdbx_seq_one_letter_code
_entity_poly.pdbx_strand_id
1 'polypeptide(L)'
;MGLWLFLGEVLVGEKEIKSLVLSHLISSGSLTRDGLVFSEMNLAKKVRRLDLGYVCEGKMIAVEIKSEKDTLARLIGQVDEYCKYFDKVVVAVAPKFVKKVEELLVDKSVGVWEVSKDSLRVVRKGKIIKGACKGNYLDLMTRRELSILAKKVGVVPGELGIYDLKIAVRGGISRLSKSDIKSVLVDGLHRRFMMASERFMKKAFLEGRVSPSDVDLLSPYRVVV
;
A
#
# COMPACT_ATOMS: atom_id res chain seq x y z
N MET A 1 -34.85 -16.24 -35.05
CA MET A 1 -33.39 -16.18 -34.82
C MET A 1 -33.10 -15.03 -33.86
N GLY A 2 -33.08 -15.32 -32.56
CA GLY A 2 -32.79 -14.31 -31.53
C GLY A 2 -31.29 -14.05 -31.46
N LEU A 3 -30.89 -12.83 -31.79
CA LEU A 3 -29.53 -12.34 -31.64
C LEU A 3 -29.26 -12.16 -30.14
N TRP A 4 -28.70 -13.19 -29.50
CA TRP A 4 -28.07 -13.03 -28.19
C TRP A 4 -26.82 -12.19 -28.39
N LEU A 5 -26.95 -10.87 -28.26
CA LEU A 5 -25.81 -10.00 -28.04
C LEU A 5 -25.22 -10.42 -26.69
N PHE A 6 -24.14 -11.22 -26.75
CA PHE A 6 -23.20 -11.34 -25.66
C PHE A 6 -22.73 -9.91 -25.35
N LEU A 7 -23.34 -9.28 -24.36
CA LEU A 7 -22.75 -8.15 -23.66
C LEU A 7 -21.41 -8.67 -23.15
N GLY A 8 -20.33 -8.36 -23.86
CA GLY A 8 -18.98 -8.76 -23.47
C GLY A 8 -18.80 -8.41 -22.00
N GLU A 9 -18.27 -9.35 -21.21
CA GLU A 9 -18.00 -9.11 -19.80
C GLU A 9 -17.23 -7.78 -19.67
N VAL A 10 -17.83 -6.81 -18.98
CA VAL A 10 -17.16 -5.54 -18.72
C VAL A 10 -15.97 -5.87 -17.82
N LEU A 11 -14.80 -5.94 -18.44
CA LEU A 11 -13.55 -6.25 -17.74
C LEU A 11 -13.30 -5.17 -16.69
N VAL A 12 -13.19 -5.59 -15.43
CA VAL A 12 -12.88 -4.68 -14.33
C VAL A 12 -11.40 -4.32 -14.41
N GLY A 13 -11.13 -3.04 -14.67
CA GLY A 13 -9.79 -2.49 -14.71
C GLY A 13 -9.24 -2.20 -13.32
N GLU A 14 -7.94 -1.91 -13.27
CA GLU A 14 -7.22 -1.60 -12.03
C GLU A 14 -7.85 -0.41 -11.28
N LYS A 15 -8.30 0.61 -12.02
CA LYS A 15 -8.86 1.84 -11.45
C LYS A 15 -10.23 1.59 -10.79
N GLU A 16 -11.05 0.76 -11.43
CA GLU A 16 -12.34 0.30 -10.91
C GLU A 16 -12.13 -0.55 -9.64
N ILE A 17 -11.11 -1.41 -9.63
CA ILE A 17 -10.76 -2.17 -8.42
C ILE A 17 -10.32 -1.21 -7.30
N LYS A 18 -9.44 -0.24 -7.59
CA LYS A 18 -9.01 0.77 -6.61
C LYS A 18 -10.19 1.52 -6.01
N SER A 19 -11.16 1.95 -6.82
CA SER A 19 -12.32 2.71 -6.32
C SER A 19 -13.23 1.86 -5.41
N LEU A 20 -13.48 0.60 -5.76
CA LEU A 20 -14.26 -0.32 -4.91
C LEU A 20 -13.53 -0.66 -3.61
N VAL A 21 -12.22 -0.88 -3.67
CA VAL A 21 -11.38 -1.08 -2.48
C VAL A 21 -11.44 0.12 -1.55
N LEU A 22 -11.26 1.33 -2.07
CA LEU A 22 -11.28 2.55 -1.28
C LEU A 22 -12.67 2.84 -0.69
N SER A 23 -13.74 2.61 -1.46
CA SER A 23 -15.11 2.71 -0.96
C SER A 23 -15.34 1.76 0.21
N HIS A 24 -14.93 0.49 0.08
CA HIS A 24 -15.04 -0.50 1.15
C HIS A 24 -14.22 -0.12 2.39
N LEU A 25 -13.00 0.38 2.21
CA LEU A 25 -12.16 0.83 3.32
C LEU A 25 -12.81 1.96 4.13
N ILE A 26 -13.41 2.93 3.45
CA ILE A 26 -14.12 4.05 4.08
C ILE A 26 -15.40 3.56 4.77
N SER A 27 -16.24 2.80 4.07
CA SER A 27 -17.54 2.37 4.60
C SER A 27 -17.41 1.37 5.77
N SER A 28 -16.34 0.57 5.80
CA SER A 28 -16.05 -0.35 6.89
C SER A 28 -15.34 0.31 8.09
N GLY A 29 -14.94 1.58 7.98
CA GLY A 29 -14.13 2.27 8.98
C GLY A 29 -12.66 1.82 9.04
N SER A 30 -12.20 0.98 8.09
CA SER A 30 -10.79 0.57 8.00
C SER A 30 -9.87 1.72 7.60
N LEU A 31 -10.41 2.71 6.89
CA LEU A 31 -9.78 3.99 6.59
C LEU A 31 -10.63 5.11 7.21
N THR A 32 -10.04 5.89 8.11
CA THR A 32 -10.70 7.02 8.79
C THR A 32 -10.20 8.35 8.25
N ARG A 33 -10.85 9.46 8.62
CA ARG A 33 -10.48 10.81 8.16
C ARG A 33 -9.05 11.21 8.55
N ASP A 34 -8.54 10.69 9.66
CA ASP A 34 -7.17 10.93 10.15
C ASP A 34 -6.14 9.96 9.55
N GLY A 35 -6.57 9.06 8.67
CA GLY A 35 -5.71 8.14 7.96
C GLY A 35 -4.96 8.79 6.81
N LEU A 36 -3.91 8.10 6.35
CA LEU A 36 -3.19 8.43 5.13
C LEU A 36 -3.49 7.38 4.07
N VAL A 37 -3.78 7.77 2.84
CA VAL A 37 -3.87 6.86 1.69
C VAL A 37 -2.94 7.32 0.60
N PHE A 38 -2.26 6.37 -0.04
CA PHE A 38 -1.28 6.65 -1.06
C PHE A 38 -1.31 5.55 -2.12
N SER A 39 -1.00 5.93 -3.34
CA SER A 39 -0.93 5.02 -4.48
C SER A 39 0.41 5.22 -5.18
N GLU A 40 0.83 4.21 -5.93
CA GLU A 40 1.99 4.30 -6.82
C GLU A 40 3.35 4.51 -6.12
N MET A 41 3.49 4.01 -4.90
CA MET A 41 4.74 4.16 -4.14
C MET A 41 5.80 3.17 -4.62
N ASN A 42 6.98 3.68 -4.98
CA ASN A 42 8.12 2.84 -5.32
C ASN A 42 8.73 2.16 -4.07
N LEU A 43 9.02 0.87 -4.20
CA LEU A 43 9.59 -0.04 -3.20
C LEU A 43 10.81 -0.76 -3.80
N ALA A 44 11.61 -1.43 -2.96
CA ALA A 44 12.70 -2.30 -3.40
C ALA A 44 13.66 -1.64 -4.42
N LYS A 45 14.20 -0.44 -4.10
CA LYS A 45 15.02 0.35 -5.04
C LYS A 45 14.33 0.63 -6.39
N LYS A 46 13.00 0.86 -6.37
CA LYS A 46 12.13 1.10 -7.54
C LYS A 46 11.86 -0.12 -8.42
N VAL A 47 12.18 -1.33 -7.96
CA VAL A 47 11.86 -2.58 -8.70
C VAL A 47 10.40 -2.98 -8.52
N ARG A 48 9.77 -2.56 -7.42
CA ARG A 48 8.35 -2.80 -7.15
C ARG A 48 7.62 -1.47 -6.99
N ARG A 49 6.38 -1.42 -7.46
CA ARG A 49 5.47 -0.29 -7.29
C ARG A 49 4.27 -0.82 -6.54
N LEU A 50 3.98 -0.22 -5.39
CA LEU A 50 2.79 -0.52 -4.61
C LEU A 50 1.58 0.12 -5.28
N ASP A 51 0.56 -0.68 -5.60
CA ASP A 51 -0.66 -0.17 -6.23
C ASP A 51 -1.42 0.76 -5.28
N LEU A 52 -1.65 0.30 -4.05
CA LEU A 52 -2.34 1.08 -3.02
C LEU A 52 -1.78 0.75 -1.63
N GLY A 53 -1.60 1.78 -0.80
CA GLY A 53 -1.27 1.65 0.61
C GLY A 53 -2.04 2.64 1.45
N TYR A 54 -2.24 2.30 2.73
CA TYR A 54 -2.81 3.23 3.70
C TYR A 54 -2.20 3.07 5.08
N VAL A 55 -2.23 4.16 5.85
CA VAL A 55 -1.90 4.18 7.27
C VAL A 55 -3.15 4.54 8.06
N CYS A 56 -3.51 3.70 9.02
CA CYS A 56 -4.59 3.94 9.96
C CYS A 56 -4.17 3.43 11.35
N GLU A 57 -4.38 4.22 12.40
CA GLU A 57 -3.96 3.89 13.77
C GLU A 57 -2.48 3.45 13.89
N GLY A 58 -1.59 4.08 13.13
CA GLY A 58 -0.16 3.74 13.11
C GLY A 58 0.17 2.37 12.47
N LYS A 59 -0.79 1.67 11.86
CA LYS A 59 -0.59 0.45 11.07
C LYS A 59 -0.47 0.83 9.60
N MET A 60 0.52 0.28 8.91
CA MET A 60 0.71 0.40 7.46
C MET A 60 0.14 -0.86 6.80
N ILE A 61 -0.76 -0.67 5.83
CA ILE A 61 -1.37 -1.75 5.07
C ILE A 61 -1.04 -1.55 3.59
N ALA A 62 -0.64 -2.63 2.92
CA ALA A 62 -0.47 -2.70 1.47
C ALA A 62 -1.62 -3.47 0.82
N VAL A 63 -2.08 -2.99 -0.32
CA VAL A 63 -3.05 -3.66 -1.18
C VAL A 63 -2.43 -3.81 -2.58
N GLU A 64 -2.19 -5.05 -2.98
CA GLU A 64 -1.80 -5.41 -4.35
C GLU A 64 -3.06 -5.67 -5.18
N ILE A 65 -3.10 -5.19 -6.41
CA ILE A 65 -4.26 -5.28 -7.30
C ILE A 65 -3.96 -6.19 -8.49
N LYS A 66 -4.93 -7.03 -8.86
CA LYS A 66 -4.92 -7.83 -10.09
C LYS A 66 -6.26 -7.74 -10.81
N SER A 67 -6.30 -6.90 -11.84
CA SER A 67 -7.43 -6.70 -12.73
C SER A 67 -7.64 -7.88 -13.69
N GLU A 68 -8.74 -7.86 -14.45
CA GLU A 68 -9.00 -8.89 -15.47
C GLU A 68 -7.90 -8.99 -16.54
N LYS A 69 -7.07 -7.97 -16.74
CA LYS A 69 -6.02 -8.00 -17.77
C LYS A 69 -4.66 -8.45 -17.24
N ASP A 70 -4.54 -8.64 -15.93
CA ASP A 70 -3.28 -8.96 -15.28
C ASP A 70 -2.88 -10.44 -15.39
N THR A 71 -1.67 -10.73 -14.91
CA THR A 71 -1.20 -12.09 -14.63
C THR A 71 -0.75 -12.20 -13.18
N LEU A 72 -0.73 -13.43 -12.65
CA LEU A 72 -0.23 -13.69 -11.29
C LEU A 72 1.27 -13.97 -11.22
N ALA A 73 1.99 -13.92 -12.35
CA ALA A 73 3.39 -14.35 -12.45
C ALA A 73 4.34 -13.66 -11.46
N ARG A 74 4.04 -12.41 -11.09
CA ARG A 74 4.87 -11.62 -10.15
C ARG A 74 4.30 -11.57 -8.72
N LEU A 75 3.12 -12.15 -8.47
CA LEU A 75 2.36 -11.93 -7.24
C LEU A 75 3.16 -12.33 -6.00
N ILE A 76 3.74 -13.53 -5.98
CA ILE A 76 4.48 -14.04 -4.80
C ILE A 76 5.62 -13.07 -4.44
N GLY A 77 6.44 -12.70 -5.42
CA GLY A 77 7.55 -11.77 -5.18
C GLY A 77 7.13 -10.32 -4.88
N GLN A 78 5.86 -9.94 -5.11
CA GLN A 78 5.31 -8.66 -4.65
C GLN A 78 4.84 -8.78 -3.20
N VAL A 79 4.08 -9.82 -2.88
CA VAL A 79 3.58 -10.11 -1.53
C VAL A 79 4.74 -10.28 -0.55
N ASP A 80 5.75 -11.10 -0.89
CA ASP A 80 6.92 -11.33 -0.06
C ASP A 80 7.68 -10.03 0.23
N GLU A 81 7.75 -9.13 -0.76
CA GLU A 81 8.38 -7.82 -0.60
C GLU A 81 7.55 -6.93 0.33
N TYR A 82 6.23 -6.90 0.18
CA TYR A 82 5.37 -6.06 1.02
C TYR A 82 5.35 -6.56 2.48
N CYS A 83 5.40 -7.87 2.69
CA CYS A 83 5.48 -8.48 4.03
C CYS A 83 6.73 -8.05 4.83
N LYS A 84 7.78 -7.55 4.18
CA LYS A 84 8.96 -6.99 4.86
C LYS A 84 8.67 -5.66 5.55
N TYR A 85 7.69 -4.90 5.06
CA TYR A 85 7.50 -3.50 5.41
C TYR A 85 6.13 -3.19 6.04
N PHE A 86 5.07 -3.89 5.64
CA PHE A 86 3.71 -3.57 6.04
C PHE A 86 3.23 -4.46 7.18
N ASP A 87 2.40 -3.91 8.07
CA ASP A 87 1.80 -4.69 9.16
C ASP A 87 0.73 -5.66 8.65
N LYS A 88 0.14 -5.36 7.48
CA LYS A 88 -0.82 -6.22 6.80
C LYS A 88 -0.68 -6.07 5.30
N VAL A 89 -0.82 -7.18 4.59
CA VAL A 89 -0.87 -7.21 3.12
C VAL A 89 -2.20 -7.83 2.70
N VAL A 90 -2.81 -7.24 1.69
CA VAL A 90 -4.04 -7.71 1.05
C VAL A 90 -3.80 -7.81 -0.45
N VAL A 91 -4.37 -8.81 -1.08
CA VAL A 91 -4.46 -8.88 -2.55
C VAL A 91 -5.93 -8.72 -2.93
N ALA A 92 -6.23 -7.69 -3.71
CA ALA A 92 -7.54 -7.44 -4.29
C ALA A 92 -7.53 -7.89 -5.76
N VAL A 93 -8.31 -8.92 -6.08
CA VAL A 93 -8.23 -9.59 -7.38
C VAL A 93 -9.59 -9.74 -8.05
N ALA A 94 -9.56 -9.75 -9.38
CA ALA A 94 -10.70 -10.15 -10.19
C ALA A 94 -11.13 -11.60 -9.88
N PRO A 95 -12.42 -11.96 -10.06
CA PRO A 95 -12.96 -13.25 -9.62
C PRO A 95 -12.20 -14.48 -10.12
N LYS A 96 -11.72 -14.45 -11.37
CA LYS A 96 -10.96 -15.56 -11.95
C LYS A 96 -9.68 -15.93 -11.22
N PHE A 97 -9.11 -15.00 -10.44
CA PHE A 97 -7.85 -15.22 -9.74
C PHE A 97 -8.02 -15.75 -8.32
N VAL A 98 -9.21 -15.69 -7.72
CA VAL A 98 -9.41 -16.01 -6.30
C VAL A 98 -8.87 -17.38 -5.95
N LYS A 99 -9.32 -18.43 -6.65
CA LYS A 99 -8.87 -19.81 -6.41
C LYS A 99 -7.36 -19.93 -6.53
N LYS A 100 -6.76 -19.34 -7.58
CA LYS A 100 -5.32 -19.45 -7.82
C LYS A 100 -4.50 -18.69 -6.77
N VAL A 101 -4.98 -17.53 -6.31
CA VAL A 101 -4.35 -16.77 -5.23
C VAL A 101 -4.40 -17.54 -3.91
N GLU A 102 -5.49 -18.24 -3.61
CA GLU A 102 -5.57 -19.07 -2.40
C GLU A 102 -4.64 -20.28 -2.42
N GLU A 103 -4.39 -20.86 -3.59
CA GLU A 103 -3.39 -21.91 -3.81
C GLU A 103 -1.95 -21.38 -3.69
N LEU A 104 -1.65 -20.22 -4.30
CA LEU A 104 -0.31 -19.62 -4.29
C LEU A 104 0.06 -19.08 -2.90
N LEU A 105 -0.91 -18.50 -2.19
CA LEU A 105 -0.72 -17.89 -0.87
C LEU A 105 -1.21 -18.85 0.22
N VAL A 106 -0.43 -19.91 0.41
CA VAL A 106 -0.68 -20.97 1.41
C VAL A 106 -0.68 -20.40 2.83
N ASP A 107 0.24 -19.47 3.13
CA ASP A 107 0.19 -18.70 4.37
C ASP A 107 -1.06 -17.79 4.38
N LYS A 108 -1.91 -18.01 5.38
CA LYS A 108 -3.16 -17.28 5.57
C LYS A 108 -2.96 -15.92 6.25
N SER A 109 -1.72 -15.45 6.40
CA SER A 109 -1.39 -14.10 6.89
C SER A 109 -1.83 -13.00 5.91
N VAL A 110 -1.82 -13.26 4.61
CA VAL A 110 -2.21 -12.29 3.57
C VAL A 110 -3.73 -12.28 3.36
N GLY A 111 -4.35 -11.11 3.33
CA GLY A 111 -5.77 -10.96 3.01
C GLY A 111 -6.06 -11.18 1.52
N VAL A 112 -7.24 -11.70 1.19
CA VAL A 112 -7.68 -11.92 -0.19
C VAL A 112 -9.07 -11.31 -0.33
N TRP A 113 -9.19 -10.33 -1.21
CA TRP A 113 -10.44 -9.68 -1.56
C TRP A 113 -10.75 -9.98 -3.02
N GLU A 114 -11.96 -10.46 -3.26
CA GLU A 114 -12.49 -10.60 -4.60
C GLU A 114 -13.19 -9.29 -4.96
N VAL A 115 -12.88 -8.75 -6.13
CA VAL A 115 -13.48 -7.52 -6.62
C VAL A 115 -14.10 -7.80 -7.99
N SER A 116 -15.43 -7.77 -8.03
CA SER A 116 -16.20 -7.84 -9.28
C SER A 116 -16.58 -6.43 -9.72
N LYS A 117 -17.37 -6.32 -10.79
CA LYS A 117 -17.73 -5.03 -11.41
C LYS A 117 -18.29 -4.01 -10.43
N ASP A 118 -19.15 -4.46 -9.51
CA ASP A 118 -19.94 -3.58 -8.65
C ASP A 118 -19.79 -3.93 -7.15
N SER A 119 -18.96 -4.91 -6.80
CA SER A 119 -18.88 -5.39 -5.43
C SER A 119 -17.48 -5.83 -5.03
N LEU A 120 -17.20 -5.70 -3.73
CA LEU A 120 -16.02 -6.27 -3.09
C LEU A 120 -16.46 -7.28 -2.03
N ARG A 121 -15.90 -8.49 -2.11
CA ARG A 121 -16.11 -9.55 -1.13
C ARG A 121 -14.80 -9.91 -0.45
N VAL A 122 -14.79 -9.89 0.88
CA VAL A 122 -13.63 -10.33 1.68
C VAL A 122 -13.63 -11.86 1.74
N VAL A 123 -12.87 -12.51 0.86
CA VAL A 123 -12.67 -13.98 0.87
C VAL A 123 -11.85 -14.39 2.10
N ARG A 124 -10.81 -13.63 2.42
CA ARG A 124 -9.94 -13.85 3.58
C ARG A 124 -9.49 -12.53 4.19
N LYS A 125 -9.68 -12.35 5.51
CA LYS A 125 -9.32 -11.10 6.20
C LYS A 125 -7.80 -10.84 6.28
N GLY A 126 -6.96 -11.88 6.29
CA GLY A 126 -5.53 -11.76 6.61
C GLY A 126 -5.25 -11.47 8.09
N LYS A 127 -3.98 -11.45 8.48
CA LYS A 127 -3.50 -11.25 9.86
C LYS A 127 -2.41 -10.18 9.90
N ILE A 128 -2.08 -9.73 11.11
CA ILE A 128 -0.91 -8.87 11.32
C ILE A 128 0.37 -9.68 11.06
N ILE A 129 1.25 -9.13 10.24
CA ILE A 129 2.53 -9.72 9.85
C ILE A 129 3.56 -9.40 10.94
N LYS A 130 4.02 -10.44 11.64
CA LYS A 130 5.03 -10.30 12.71
C LYS A 130 6.45 -10.10 12.16
N GLY A 131 6.67 -10.33 10.86
CA GLY A 131 7.98 -10.34 10.20
C GLY A 131 8.60 -8.98 9.90
N ALA A 132 7.87 -7.86 10.03
CA ALA A 132 8.44 -6.54 9.79
C ALA A 132 9.56 -6.23 10.81
N CYS A 133 10.82 -6.25 10.38
CA CYS A 133 11.97 -6.02 11.26
C CYS A 133 12.43 -4.56 11.17
N LYS A 134 13.11 -4.07 12.23
CA LYS A 134 13.58 -2.67 12.32
C LYS A 134 14.37 -2.25 11.07
N GLY A 135 15.21 -3.14 10.55
CA GLY A 135 16.09 -2.87 9.41
C GLY A 135 15.34 -2.64 8.10
N ASN A 136 14.20 -3.30 7.89
CA ASN A 136 13.44 -3.19 6.65
C ASN A 136 12.82 -1.79 6.49
N TYR A 137 12.40 -1.14 7.60
CA TYR A 137 11.83 0.21 7.53
C TYR A 137 12.82 1.23 6.96
N LEU A 138 14.12 1.03 7.16
CA LEU A 138 15.16 1.91 6.60
C LEU A 138 15.16 1.92 5.06
N ASP A 139 14.60 0.90 4.41
CA ASP A 139 14.51 0.85 2.95
C ASP A 139 13.42 1.74 2.36
N LEU A 140 12.44 2.14 3.18
CA LEU A 140 11.36 3.03 2.79
C LEU A 140 11.62 4.51 3.15
N MET A 141 12.72 4.76 3.86
CA MET A 141 13.13 6.06 4.35
C MET A 141 13.93 6.84 3.31
N THR A 142 13.67 8.13 3.22
CA THR A 142 14.52 9.08 2.49
C THR A 142 15.71 9.49 3.35
N ARG A 143 16.61 10.30 2.79
CA ARG A 143 17.70 10.93 3.55
C ARG A 143 17.20 11.66 4.78
N ARG A 144 16.02 12.30 4.73
CA ARG A 144 15.45 13.05 5.86
C ARG A 144 15.20 12.13 7.05
N GLU A 145 14.45 11.05 6.85
CA GLU A 145 14.11 10.11 7.92
C GLU A 145 15.37 9.40 8.45
N LEU A 146 16.28 8.99 7.56
CA LEU A 146 17.56 8.40 7.96
C LEU A 146 18.40 9.38 8.79
N SER A 147 18.39 10.67 8.46
CA SER A 147 19.13 11.70 9.22
C SER A 147 18.56 11.90 10.62
N ILE A 148 17.23 11.78 10.80
CA ILE A 148 16.59 11.82 12.11
C ILE A 148 17.07 10.64 12.96
N LEU A 149 17.06 9.42 12.40
CA LEU A 149 17.52 8.24 13.11
C LEU A 149 19.03 8.26 13.38
N ALA A 150 19.83 8.77 12.45
CA ALA A 150 21.29 8.91 12.60
C ALA A 150 21.64 9.73 13.85
N LYS A 151 20.97 10.89 14.02
CA LYS A 151 21.14 11.72 15.22
C LYS A 151 20.78 10.96 16.50
N LYS A 152 19.69 10.17 16.49
CA LYS A 152 19.29 9.35 17.64
C LYS A 152 20.29 8.25 18.00
N VAL A 153 21.15 7.83 17.07
CA VAL A 153 22.20 6.83 17.32
C VAL A 153 23.60 7.44 17.47
N GLY A 154 23.71 8.77 17.52
CA GLY A 154 24.98 9.49 17.71
C GLY A 154 25.81 9.66 16.44
N VAL A 155 25.19 9.55 15.25
CA VAL A 155 25.86 9.72 13.95
C VAL A 155 25.53 11.10 13.38
N VAL A 156 26.56 11.82 12.92
CA VAL A 156 26.40 13.10 12.20
C VAL A 156 26.11 12.81 10.72
N PRO A 157 24.94 13.19 10.17
CA PRO A 157 24.51 12.75 8.84
C PRO A 157 25.11 13.55 7.68
N GLY A 158 25.64 14.75 7.94
CA GLY A 158 25.97 15.75 6.91
C GLY A 158 27.05 15.32 5.91
N GLU A 159 27.95 14.44 6.33
CA GLU A 159 29.10 14.00 5.51
C GLU A 159 28.83 12.69 4.75
N LEU A 160 27.73 11.99 5.06
CA LEU A 160 27.48 10.64 4.57
C LEU A 160 26.60 10.62 3.31
N GLY A 161 27.00 9.81 2.32
CA GLY A 161 26.12 9.36 1.23
C GLY A 161 24.89 8.63 1.76
N ILE A 162 23.81 8.51 0.97
CA ILE A 162 22.57 7.86 1.45
C ILE A 162 22.79 6.39 1.82
N TYR A 163 23.70 5.72 1.11
CA TYR A 163 24.10 4.36 1.38
C TYR A 163 24.84 4.25 2.72
N ASP A 164 25.87 5.07 2.93
CA ASP A 164 26.66 5.07 4.17
C ASP A 164 25.83 5.52 5.37
N LEU A 165 24.95 6.50 5.19
CA LEU A 165 24.02 6.94 6.21
C LEU A 165 23.10 5.78 6.66
N LYS A 166 22.59 4.99 5.71
CA LYS A 166 21.78 3.81 6.03
C LYS A 166 22.60 2.76 6.79
N ILE A 167 23.86 2.52 6.39
CA ILE A 167 24.76 1.59 7.10
C ILE A 167 24.99 2.08 8.53
N ALA A 168 25.30 3.36 8.72
CA ALA A 168 25.56 3.94 10.03
C ALA A 168 24.34 3.84 10.95
N VAL A 169 23.14 4.16 10.45
CA VAL A 169 21.88 3.97 11.19
C VAL A 169 21.65 2.50 11.54
N ARG A 170 21.93 1.57 10.61
CA ARG A 170 21.79 0.13 10.83
C ARG A 170 22.73 -0.37 11.94
N GLY A 171 23.95 0.15 12.04
CA GLY A 171 24.89 -0.16 13.11
C GLY A 171 24.39 0.22 14.51
N GLY A 172 23.58 1.28 14.62
CA GLY A 172 22.99 1.74 15.89
C GLY A 172 21.55 1.25 16.15
N ILE A 173 20.96 0.44 15.26
CA ILE A 173 19.52 0.18 15.24
C ILE A 173 18.99 -0.57 16.46
N SER A 174 19.86 -1.32 17.15
CA SER A 174 19.50 -2.01 18.40
C SER A 174 19.13 -1.05 19.52
N ARG A 175 19.69 0.17 19.51
CA ARG A 175 19.45 1.26 20.48
C ARG A 175 18.09 1.94 20.31
N LEU A 176 17.41 1.70 19.18
CA LEU A 176 16.14 2.33 18.84
C LEU A 176 15.00 1.32 19.01
N SER A 177 13.85 1.74 19.55
CA SER A 177 12.67 0.87 19.57
C SER A 177 12.08 0.68 18.16
N LYS A 178 11.36 -0.43 17.94
CA LYS A 178 10.70 -0.66 16.63
C LYS A 178 9.62 0.40 16.36
N SER A 179 8.90 0.83 17.40
CA SER A 179 7.90 1.89 17.32
C SER A 179 8.50 3.24 16.94
N ASP A 180 9.66 3.61 17.48
CA ASP A 180 10.31 4.90 17.16
C ASP A 180 10.83 4.95 15.73
N ILE A 181 11.35 3.84 15.21
CA ILE A 181 11.75 3.75 13.80
C ILE A 181 10.51 3.86 12.91
N LYS A 182 9.43 3.18 13.31
CA LYS A 182 8.17 3.18 12.56
C LYS A 182 7.50 4.54 12.54
N SER A 183 7.48 5.28 13.66
CA SER A 183 6.90 6.62 13.71
C SER A 183 7.64 7.58 12.77
N VAL A 184 8.98 7.55 12.77
CA VAL A 184 9.78 8.33 11.82
C VAL A 184 9.48 7.95 10.36
N LEU A 185 9.27 6.66 10.06
CA LEU A 185 8.86 6.23 8.73
C LEU A 185 7.47 6.75 8.35
N VAL A 186 6.49 6.58 9.24
CA VAL A 186 5.10 6.99 9.02
C VAL A 186 5.00 8.50 8.83
N ASP A 187 5.73 9.29 9.62
CA ASP A 187 5.81 10.75 9.45
C ASP A 187 6.40 11.13 8.08
N GLY A 188 7.41 10.38 7.63
CA GLY A 188 7.99 10.55 6.29
C GLY A 188 7.03 10.18 5.17
N LEU A 189 6.22 9.12 5.34
CA LEU A 189 5.15 8.78 4.40
C LEU A 189 4.07 9.87 4.38
N HIS A 190 3.64 10.36 5.54
CA HIS A 190 2.66 11.43 5.66
C HIS A 190 3.14 12.66 4.88
N ARG A 191 4.36 13.14 5.13
CA ARG A 191 4.91 14.30 4.42
C ARG A 191 4.97 14.12 2.90
N ARG A 192 5.24 12.91 2.41
CA ARG A 192 5.33 12.62 0.97
C ARG A 192 3.96 12.59 0.29
N PHE A 193 2.95 12.07 0.96
CA PHE A 193 1.66 11.75 0.32
C PHE A 193 0.48 12.58 0.81
N MET A 194 0.64 13.40 1.87
CA MET A 194 -0.43 14.18 2.51
C MET A 194 -1.23 15.00 1.51
N MET A 195 -0.57 15.73 0.59
CA MET A 195 -1.29 16.57 -0.38
C MET A 195 -2.21 15.76 -1.31
N ALA A 196 -1.76 14.62 -1.81
CA ALA A 196 -2.57 13.76 -2.67
C ALA A 196 -3.67 13.05 -1.86
N SER A 197 -3.32 12.57 -0.66
CA SER A 197 -4.24 11.95 0.27
C SER A 197 -5.36 12.89 0.67
N GLU A 198 -5.08 14.12 1.10
CA GLU A 198 -6.09 15.08 1.54
C GLU A 198 -7.07 15.46 0.43
N ARG A 199 -6.58 15.69 -0.79
CA ARG A 199 -7.45 15.95 -1.95
C ARG A 199 -8.43 14.80 -2.19
N PHE A 200 -7.93 13.57 -2.17
CA PHE A 200 -8.74 12.38 -2.31
C PHE A 200 -9.74 12.24 -1.15
N MET A 201 -9.25 12.27 0.09
CA MET A 201 -10.02 12.03 1.31
C MET A 201 -11.13 13.06 1.47
N LYS A 202 -10.87 14.34 1.17
CA LYS A 202 -11.89 15.41 1.22
C LYS A 202 -13.08 15.08 0.32
N LYS A 203 -12.83 14.62 -0.91
CA LYS A 203 -13.89 14.26 -1.85
C LYS A 203 -14.58 12.95 -1.47
N ALA A 204 -13.80 11.90 -1.22
CA ALA A 204 -14.30 10.56 -0.93
C ALA A 204 -15.21 10.53 0.31
N PHE A 205 -14.85 11.24 1.39
CA PHE A 205 -15.66 11.31 2.59
C PHE A 205 -16.84 12.28 2.51
N LEU A 206 -16.85 13.20 1.55
CA LEU A 206 -18.01 14.05 1.28
C LEU A 206 -19.09 13.26 0.53
N GLU A 207 -18.68 12.43 -0.43
CA GLU A 207 -19.60 11.67 -1.28
C GLU A 207 -20.00 10.30 -0.68
N GLY A 208 -19.26 9.78 0.29
CA GLY A 208 -19.51 8.47 0.91
C GLY A 208 -19.28 7.27 -0.02
N ARG A 209 -18.78 7.53 -1.24
CA ARG A 209 -18.42 6.55 -2.27
C ARG A 209 -17.20 7.08 -3.04
N VAL A 210 -16.50 6.18 -3.71
CA VAL A 210 -15.34 6.51 -4.55
C VAL A 210 -15.62 6.08 -5.98
N SER A 211 -15.59 7.03 -6.91
CA SER A 211 -15.65 6.75 -8.35
C SER A 211 -14.24 6.44 -8.88
N PRO A 212 -14.12 5.75 -10.04
CA PRO A 212 -12.82 5.54 -10.67
C PRO A 212 -12.03 6.84 -10.84
N SER A 213 -12.66 7.94 -11.31
CA SER A 213 -12.00 9.24 -11.48
C SER A 213 -11.40 9.85 -10.20
N ASP A 214 -11.91 9.48 -9.03
CA ASP A 214 -11.39 10.01 -7.76
C ASP A 214 -10.03 9.41 -7.42
N VAL A 215 -9.76 8.20 -7.90
CA VAL A 215 -8.45 7.53 -7.73
C VAL A 215 -7.32 8.39 -8.31
N ASP A 216 -7.59 9.20 -9.35
CA ASP A 216 -6.59 10.10 -9.95
C ASP A 216 -6.13 11.21 -8.99
N LEU A 217 -6.88 11.51 -7.93
CA LEU A 217 -6.49 12.48 -6.91
C LEU A 217 -5.31 11.98 -6.07
N LEU A 218 -5.13 10.66 -5.98
CA LEU A 218 -4.02 9.99 -5.30
C LEU A 218 -2.71 10.01 -6.11
N SER A 219 -2.74 10.45 -7.37
CA SER A 219 -1.52 10.55 -8.18
C SER A 219 -0.59 11.63 -7.61
N PRO A 220 0.66 11.29 -7.21
CA PRO A 220 1.61 12.26 -6.68
C PRO A 220 2.15 13.21 -7.76
N TYR A 221 1.92 12.91 -9.05
CA TYR A 221 2.40 13.68 -10.20
C TYR A 221 1.37 14.66 -10.74
N ARG A 222 0.16 14.69 -10.16
CA ARG A 222 -0.88 15.62 -10.60
C ARG A 222 -0.56 17.02 -10.07
N VAL A 223 -0.03 17.86 -10.97
CA VAL A 223 0.03 19.31 -10.74
C VAL A 223 -1.41 19.79 -10.67
N VAL A 224 -1.78 20.38 -9.54
CA VAL A 224 -3.04 21.12 -9.44
C VAL A 224 -2.81 22.40 -10.25
N VAL A 225 -3.43 22.48 -11.42
CA VAL A 225 -3.57 23.75 -12.16
C VAL A 225 -4.70 24.53 -11.53
#